data_AF-A0A1Q7SR78-F1
#
_entry.id   AF-A0A1Q7SR78-F1
#
_cell.length_a   1.000
_cell.length_b   1.000
_cell.length_c   1.000
_cell.angle_alpha   90.00
_cell.angle_beta   90.00
_cell.angle_gamma   90.00
#
_symmetry.space_group_name_H-M   'P 1'
#
loop_
_entity.id
_entity.type
_entity.pdbx_description
1 polymer ?
#
loop_
_entity_poly.entity_id
_entity_poly.type
_entity_poly.pdbx_seq_one_letter_code
_entity_poly.pdbx_strand_id
1 'polypeptide(L)'
;MLSLAEVLLRHWPEYERQFGAQILPSHRRAVRAILTCRTRALGGEVYRCADCRRDYFVYHSCNHRACPQCGNADAIQWITRQKLKLLPVPYYLITFTVPEGLRAWLRSHQKAGYGALLQQSAGTLQDLASRDKYLGADLGCLSVLHTWGRQLQYHPHVHCVVPAGGLRADGLRWCRPKSPDFFLPQIVLAARFRNRLRTALQGQADASQIPVLVWRQKWVADVQPVGSGETALKYLSAYVYRTALGAQRILDDADGLITFKYKDSQDQRWHTLSVSAQEFLRRFLQHVLPKGFQRVRYYGWLSPAATTRWQRILALLDWHPSSLPPTPPPPPSLCPH
;
A
#
# COMPACT_ATOMS: atom_id res chain seq x y z
N MET A 1 5.43 2.01 26.53
CA MET A 1 4.81 1.44 25.30
C MET A 1 5.82 0.50 24.70
N LEU A 2 5.45 -0.76 24.49
CA LEU A 2 6.33 -1.74 23.87
C LEU A 2 6.45 -1.48 22.35
N SER A 3 7.67 -1.41 21.86
CA SER A 3 8.00 -1.16 20.46
C SER A 3 8.28 -2.45 19.70
N LEU A 4 8.11 -2.41 18.38
CA LEU A 4 8.50 -3.54 17.51
C LEU A 4 10.00 -3.87 17.62
N ALA A 5 10.84 -2.88 17.88
CA ALA A 5 12.28 -3.08 18.05
C ALA A 5 12.56 -3.91 19.32
N GLU A 6 11.87 -3.63 20.42
CA GLU A 6 11.99 -4.43 21.66
C GLU A 6 11.50 -5.86 21.48
N VAL A 7 10.35 -6.05 20.79
CA VAL A 7 9.85 -7.40 20.46
C VAL A 7 10.85 -8.17 19.60
N LEU A 8 11.40 -7.53 18.56
CA LEU A 8 12.41 -8.16 17.71
C LEU A 8 13.69 -8.47 18.50
N LEU A 9 14.14 -7.57 19.38
CA LEU A 9 15.36 -7.79 20.17
C LEU A 9 15.24 -9.04 21.06
N ARG A 10 14.07 -9.26 21.66
CA ARG A 10 13.79 -10.41 22.54
C ARG A 10 13.61 -11.72 21.76
N HIS A 11 12.85 -11.68 20.67
CA HIS A 11 12.34 -12.92 20.04
C HIS A 11 13.01 -13.29 18.72
N TRP A 12 13.74 -12.37 18.08
CA TRP A 12 14.42 -12.66 16.81
C TRP A 12 15.49 -13.77 16.89
N PRO A 13 16.36 -13.83 17.92
CA PRO A 13 17.40 -14.85 17.97
C PRO A 13 16.85 -16.28 17.93
N GLU A 14 15.77 -16.54 18.69
CA GLU A 14 15.11 -17.85 18.69
C GLU A 14 14.39 -18.12 17.36
N TYR A 15 13.67 -17.12 16.84
CA TYR A 15 13.01 -17.24 15.55
C TYR A 15 13.98 -17.55 14.40
N GLU A 16 15.15 -16.92 14.39
CA GLU A 16 16.20 -17.19 13.40
C GLU A 16 16.82 -18.58 13.57
N ARG A 17 17.01 -19.04 14.81
CA ARG A 17 17.48 -20.40 15.10
C ARG A 17 16.51 -21.46 14.55
N GLN A 18 15.22 -21.28 14.78
CA GLN A 18 14.19 -22.26 14.39
C GLN A 18 13.82 -22.20 12.91
N PHE A 19 13.73 -21.00 12.32
CA PHE A 19 13.20 -20.81 10.96
C PHE A 19 14.25 -20.30 9.96
N GLY A 20 15.54 -20.32 10.30
CA GLY A 20 16.63 -19.69 9.54
C GLY A 20 16.66 -19.97 8.03
N ALA A 21 16.31 -21.19 7.62
CA ALA A 21 16.25 -21.61 6.21
C ALA A 21 15.08 -20.99 5.43
N GLN A 22 14.00 -20.58 6.10
CA GLN A 22 12.80 -19.99 5.49
C GLN A 22 12.84 -18.45 5.47
N ILE A 23 13.81 -17.85 6.16
CA ILE A 23 13.92 -16.40 6.30
C ILE A 23 14.56 -15.80 5.03
N LEU A 24 13.79 -14.95 4.36
CA LEU A 24 14.26 -14.23 3.17
C LEU A 24 15.34 -13.19 3.52
N PRO A 25 16.29 -12.90 2.59
CA PRO A 25 17.26 -11.82 2.79
C PRO A 25 16.61 -10.44 3.06
N SER A 26 15.43 -10.18 2.49
CA SER A 26 14.65 -8.96 2.78
C SER A 26 14.17 -8.91 4.23
N HIS A 27 13.82 -10.04 4.84
CA HIS A 27 13.40 -10.14 6.23
C HIS A 27 14.57 -9.78 7.16
N ARG A 28 15.74 -10.40 6.97
CA ARG A 28 16.95 -10.10 7.76
C ARG A 28 17.33 -8.63 7.65
N ARG A 29 17.28 -8.06 6.44
CA ARG A 29 17.56 -6.63 6.22
C ARG A 29 16.57 -5.73 6.95
N ALA A 30 15.29 -6.08 6.94
CA ALA A 30 14.25 -5.32 7.65
C ALA A 30 14.47 -5.37 9.17
N VAL A 31 14.72 -6.55 9.73
CA VAL A 31 14.98 -6.71 11.17
C VAL A 31 16.22 -5.94 11.59
N ARG A 32 17.35 -6.10 10.88
CA ARG A 32 18.57 -5.33 11.14
C ARG A 32 18.31 -3.82 11.12
N ALA A 33 17.60 -3.34 10.10
CA ALA A 33 17.28 -1.92 10.00
C ALA A 33 16.39 -1.42 11.14
N ILE A 34 15.46 -2.23 11.64
CA ILE A 34 14.60 -1.87 12.77
C ILE A 34 15.40 -1.84 14.08
N LEU A 35 16.24 -2.85 14.31
CA LEU A 35 17.05 -2.96 15.52
C LEU A 35 18.12 -1.86 15.65
N THR A 36 18.66 -1.35 14.53
CA THR A 36 19.64 -0.25 14.54
C THR A 36 19.01 1.13 14.44
N CYS A 37 17.72 1.23 14.14
CA CYS A 37 17.02 2.50 13.95
C CYS A 37 17.06 3.36 15.22
N ARG A 38 17.43 4.64 15.09
CA ARG A 38 17.51 5.59 16.22
C ARG A 38 18.46 5.12 17.33
N THR A 39 19.56 4.47 16.94
CA THR A 39 20.64 4.06 17.84
C THR A 39 21.97 4.63 17.37
N ARG A 40 23.00 4.58 18.23
CA ARG A 40 24.38 4.96 17.88
C ARG A 40 24.94 4.26 16.64
N ALA A 41 24.41 3.09 16.29
CA ALA A 41 24.86 2.33 15.13
C ALA A 41 24.62 3.05 13.79
N LEU A 42 23.71 4.03 13.76
CA LEU A 42 23.43 4.84 12.56
C LEU A 42 24.00 6.26 12.66
N GLY A 43 24.78 6.57 13.70
CA GLY A 43 25.21 7.93 13.99
C GLY A 43 24.05 8.84 14.43
N GLY A 44 24.33 10.14 14.49
CA GLY A 44 23.34 11.13 14.86
C GLY A 44 23.86 12.55 14.65
N GLU A 45 22.99 13.50 14.91
CA GLU A 45 23.28 14.92 14.79
C GLU A 45 22.99 15.65 16.10
N VAL A 46 23.72 16.73 16.34
CA VAL A 46 23.46 17.67 17.42
C VAL A 46 22.73 18.86 16.84
N TYR A 47 21.61 19.24 17.46
CA TYR A 47 20.94 20.49 17.16
C TYR A 47 20.79 21.32 18.44
N ARG A 48 20.86 22.65 18.29
CA ARG A 48 20.54 23.58 19.37
C ARG A 48 19.09 24.00 19.24
N CYS A 49 18.27 23.75 20.26
CA CYS A 49 16.88 24.19 20.29
C CYS A 49 16.81 25.72 20.29
N ALA A 50 15.93 26.29 19.44
CA ALA A 50 15.73 27.73 19.37
C ALA A 50 15.07 28.28 20.65
N ASP A 51 14.15 27.51 21.25
CA ASP A 51 13.35 27.93 22.40
C ASP A 51 14.12 27.84 23.72
N CYS A 52 14.62 26.65 24.07
CA CYS A 52 15.31 26.44 25.35
C CYS A 52 16.84 26.62 25.29
N ARG A 53 17.39 26.87 24.09
CA ARG A 53 18.84 27.10 23.84
C ARG A 53 19.79 25.95 24.20
N ARG A 54 19.25 24.78 24.55
CA ARG A 54 20.02 23.56 24.86
C ARG A 54 20.38 22.77 23.61
N ASP A 55 21.50 22.07 23.68
CA ASP A 55 21.93 21.12 22.64
C ASP A 55 21.28 19.76 22.89
N TYR A 56 20.77 19.16 21.81
CA TYR A 56 20.13 17.87 21.82
C TYR A 56 20.76 16.98 20.76
N PHE A 57 21.09 15.75 21.16
CA PHE A 57 21.59 14.73 20.25
C PHE A 57 20.43 13.84 19.77
N VAL A 58 20.31 13.64 18.46
CA VAL A 58 19.31 12.73 17.87
C VAL A 58 19.97 11.73 16.96
N TYR A 59 19.68 10.45 17.19
CA TYR A 59 20.13 9.37 16.32
C TYR A 59 19.39 9.37 14.98
N HIS A 60 20.09 9.05 13.90
CA HIS A 60 19.50 8.96 12.56
C HIS A 60 18.49 7.80 12.43
N SER A 61 17.51 7.95 11.54
CA SER A 61 16.55 6.91 11.19
C SER A 61 17.12 5.93 10.16
N CYS A 62 16.66 4.67 10.20
CA CYS A 62 17.07 3.68 9.19
C CYS A 62 16.37 3.86 7.83
N ASN A 63 15.30 4.66 7.78
CA ASN A 63 14.44 4.91 6.61
C ASN A 63 13.94 3.62 5.90
N HIS A 64 13.94 2.49 6.62
CA HIS A 64 13.42 1.24 6.09
C HIS A 64 11.89 1.24 6.18
N ARG A 65 11.21 0.93 5.06
CA ARG A 65 9.74 0.94 4.94
C ARG A 65 8.97 0.04 5.93
N ALA A 66 9.66 -0.93 6.52
CA ALA A 66 9.08 -1.83 7.52
C ALA A 66 9.25 -1.31 8.96
N CYS A 67 10.02 -0.24 9.16
CA CYS A 67 10.25 0.34 10.47
C CYS A 67 9.07 1.26 10.86
N PRO A 68 8.41 1.03 12.00
CA PRO A 68 7.26 1.83 12.44
C PRO A 68 7.64 3.24 12.92
N GLN A 69 8.93 3.50 13.15
CA GLN A 69 9.45 4.81 13.57
C GLN A 69 9.86 5.70 12.38
N CYS A 70 9.88 5.14 11.15
CA CYS A 70 10.33 5.83 9.94
C CYS A 70 9.16 6.10 8.98
N GLY A 71 9.43 6.87 7.92
CA GLY A 71 8.51 7.04 6.78
C GLY A 71 7.39 8.06 6.98
N ASN A 72 7.24 8.69 8.15
CA ASN A 72 6.19 9.70 8.37
C ASN A 72 6.37 10.94 7.47
N ALA A 73 7.59 11.50 7.40
CA ALA A 73 7.88 12.64 6.54
C ALA A 73 7.66 12.29 5.07
N ASP A 74 8.15 11.12 4.63
CA ASP A 74 7.96 10.63 3.26
C ASP A 74 6.46 10.45 2.92
N ALA A 75 5.67 9.95 3.88
CA ALA A 75 4.23 9.81 3.73
C ALA A 75 3.55 11.16 3.51
N ILE A 76 3.88 12.15 4.33
CA ILE A 76 3.35 13.51 4.23
C ILE A 76 3.71 14.11 2.87
N GLN A 77 5.00 14.08 2.49
CA GLN A 77 5.46 14.60 1.20
C GLN A 77 4.80 13.89 0.01
N TRP A 78 4.60 12.58 0.10
CA TRP A 78 3.90 11.83 -0.94
C TRP A 78 2.44 12.21 -1.05
N ILE A 79 1.70 12.32 0.06
CA ILE A 79 0.30 12.79 0.08
C ILE A 79 0.21 14.18 -0.54
N THR A 80 1.05 15.12 -0.11
CA THR A 80 1.07 16.49 -0.64
C THR A 80 1.24 16.47 -2.15
N ARG A 81 2.21 15.69 -2.67
CA ARG A 81 2.39 15.51 -4.11
C ARG A 81 1.20 14.86 -4.82
N GLN A 82 0.52 13.90 -4.18
CA GLN A 82 -0.65 13.26 -4.80
C GLN A 82 -1.87 14.17 -4.83
N LYS A 83 -2.08 14.97 -3.78
CA LYS A 83 -3.19 15.93 -3.72
C LYS A 83 -3.13 16.95 -4.85
N LEU A 84 -1.92 17.40 -5.22
CA LEU A 84 -1.74 18.32 -6.36
C LEU A 84 -2.04 17.68 -7.72
N LYS A 85 -2.11 16.35 -7.79
CA LYS A 85 -2.49 15.60 -8.98
C LYS A 85 -3.96 15.20 -8.98
N LEU A 86 -4.75 15.62 -7.98
CA LEU A 86 -6.19 15.44 -8.02
C LEU A 86 -6.79 16.37 -9.09
N LEU A 87 -7.68 15.80 -9.87
CA LEU A 87 -8.50 16.50 -10.85
C LEU A 87 -9.79 17.00 -10.17
N PRO A 88 -10.46 18.03 -10.71
CA PRO A 88 -11.69 18.59 -10.16
C PRO A 88 -12.90 17.71 -10.52
N VAL A 89 -12.81 16.41 -10.22
CA VAL A 89 -13.84 15.40 -10.48
C VAL A 89 -13.99 14.49 -9.27
N PRO A 90 -15.14 13.80 -9.12
CA PRO A 90 -15.26 12.75 -8.12
C PRO A 90 -14.26 11.62 -8.35
N TYR A 91 -14.03 10.80 -7.34
CA TYR A 91 -13.12 9.66 -7.37
C TYR A 91 -13.80 8.40 -6.84
N TYR A 92 -13.30 7.25 -7.27
CA TYR A 92 -13.65 5.94 -6.75
C TYR A 92 -12.41 5.24 -6.19
N LEU A 93 -12.59 4.55 -5.06
CA LEU A 93 -11.65 3.57 -4.53
C LEU A 93 -12.14 2.19 -4.94
N ILE A 94 -11.37 1.52 -5.79
CA ILE A 94 -11.69 0.19 -6.30
C ILE A 94 -10.74 -0.83 -5.68
N THR A 95 -11.29 -1.82 -4.98
CA THR A 95 -10.48 -2.83 -4.29
C THR A 95 -10.65 -4.20 -4.95
N PHE A 96 -9.56 -4.76 -5.46
CA PHE A 96 -9.51 -6.12 -6.00
C PHE A 96 -8.94 -7.07 -4.94
N THR A 97 -9.73 -8.08 -4.57
CA THR A 97 -9.36 -9.09 -3.57
C THR A 97 -9.25 -10.46 -4.22
N VAL A 98 -8.23 -11.23 -3.82
CA VAL A 98 -8.05 -12.61 -4.29
C VAL A 98 -8.58 -13.64 -3.29
N PRO A 99 -9.03 -14.81 -3.77
CA PRO A 99 -9.35 -15.95 -2.93
C PRO A 99 -8.22 -16.41 -2.03
N GLU A 100 -8.58 -17.06 -0.92
CA GLU A 100 -7.62 -17.65 0.00
C GLU A 100 -6.69 -18.68 -0.64
N GLY A 101 -7.22 -19.56 -1.50
CA GLY A 101 -6.42 -20.58 -2.17
C GLY A 101 -5.29 -20.03 -3.06
N LEU A 102 -5.35 -18.75 -3.48
CA LEU A 102 -4.28 -18.11 -4.25
C LEU A 102 -3.15 -17.57 -3.37
N ARG A 103 -3.42 -17.36 -2.07
CA ARG A 103 -2.51 -16.63 -1.17
C ARG A 103 -1.19 -17.38 -0.96
N ALA A 104 -1.22 -18.70 -0.82
CA ALA A 104 0.01 -19.49 -0.65
C ALA A 104 0.98 -19.30 -1.82
N TRP A 105 0.48 -19.44 -3.06
CA TRP A 105 1.29 -19.24 -4.25
C TRP A 105 1.83 -17.80 -4.34
N LEU A 106 0.99 -16.79 -4.09
CA LEU A 106 1.42 -15.38 -4.08
C LEU A 106 2.50 -15.09 -3.03
N ARG A 107 2.45 -15.78 -1.88
CA ARG A 107 3.45 -15.64 -0.81
C ARG A 107 4.81 -16.16 -1.25
N SER A 108 4.86 -17.26 -1.97
CA SER A 108 6.10 -17.86 -2.50
C SER A 108 6.63 -17.14 -3.75
N HIS A 109 5.73 -16.52 -4.54
CA HIS A 109 6.07 -15.89 -5.82
C HIS A 109 5.92 -14.36 -5.77
N GLN A 110 6.37 -13.71 -4.69
CA GLN A 110 6.07 -12.32 -4.36
C GLN A 110 6.27 -11.35 -5.54
N LYS A 111 7.43 -11.36 -6.21
CA LYS A 111 7.71 -10.40 -7.31
C LYS A 111 6.75 -10.57 -8.48
N ALA A 112 6.60 -11.80 -8.98
CA ALA A 112 5.75 -12.11 -10.12
C ALA A 112 4.27 -11.93 -9.76
N GLY A 113 3.82 -12.53 -8.66
CA GLY A 113 2.45 -12.49 -8.18
C GLY A 113 1.97 -11.08 -7.88
N TYR A 114 2.72 -10.30 -7.08
CA TYR A 114 2.33 -8.93 -6.76
C TYR A 114 2.40 -8.00 -7.98
N GLY A 115 3.38 -8.21 -8.87
CA GLY A 115 3.46 -7.51 -10.13
C GLY A 115 2.22 -7.75 -11.00
N ALA A 116 1.79 -9.02 -11.09
CA ALA A 116 0.59 -9.42 -11.80
C ALA A 116 -0.69 -8.85 -11.16
N LEU A 117 -0.81 -8.82 -9.82
CA LEU A 117 -1.95 -8.19 -9.15
C LEU A 117 -2.10 -6.72 -9.53
N LEU A 118 -1.01 -5.95 -9.47
CA LEU A 118 -1.02 -4.54 -9.83
C LEU A 118 -1.34 -4.33 -11.32
N GLN A 119 -0.71 -5.10 -12.20
CA GLN A 119 -0.90 -4.94 -13.64
C GLN A 119 -2.30 -5.38 -14.09
N GLN A 120 -2.80 -6.51 -13.59
CA GLN A 120 -4.07 -7.05 -14.05
C GLN A 120 -5.28 -6.35 -13.42
N SER A 121 -5.16 -5.78 -12.21
CA SER A 121 -6.22 -4.91 -11.66
C SER A 121 -6.38 -3.63 -12.48
N ALA A 122 -5.29 -2.95 -12.81
CA ALA A 122 -5.31 -1.79 -13.69
C ALA A 122 -5.79 -2.15 -15.11
N GLY A 123 -5.30 -3.26 -15.68
CA GLY A 123 -5.73 -3.74 -17.00
C GLY A 123 -7.22 -4.06 -17.06
N THR A 124 -7.79 -4.66 -16.01
CA THR A 124 -9.24 -4.88 -15.91
C THR A 124 -10.03 -3.57 -15.96
N LEU A 125 -9.55 -2.52 -15.29
CA LEU A 125 -10.20 -1.21 -15.31
C LEU A 125 -10.18 -0.61 -16.71
N GLN A 126 -9.02 -0.62 -17.38
CA GLN A 126 -8.86 -0.11 -18.74
C GLN A 126 -9.75 -0.85 -19.74
N ASP A 127 -9.72 -2.18 -19.73
CA ASP A 127 -10.51 -3.03 -20.63
C ASP A 127 -12.02 -2.79 -20.55
N LEU A 128 -12.49 -2.47 -19.35
CA LEU A 128 -13.92 -2.29 -19.11
C LEU A 128 -14.32 -0.85 -19.45
N ALA A 129 -13.54 0.13 -19.00
CA ALA A 129 -13.84 1.54 -19.25
C ALA A 129 -13.77 1.93 -20.73
N SER A 130 -12.89 1.32 -21.53
CA SER A 130 -12.76 1.65 -22.95
C SER A 130 -13.99 1.27 -23.80
N ARG A 131 -14.91 0.47 -23.27
CA ARG A 131 -16.14 0.07 -23.99
C ARG A 131 -17.22 1.13 -23.85
N ASP A 132 -17.83 1.54 -24.95
CA ASP A 132 -18.87 2.58 -25.00
C ASP A 132 -20.08 2.32 -24.11
N LYS A 133 -20.46 1.04 -23.94
CA LYS A 133 -21.57 0.67 -23.05
C LYS A 133 -21.30 0.99 -21.57
N TYR A 134 -20.03 1.15 -21.19
CA TYR A 134 -19.61 1.56 -19.85
C TYR A 134 -19.21 3.05 -19.87
N LEU A 135 -17.96 3.36 -20.22
CA LEU A 135 -17.45 4.74 -20.24
C LEU A 135 -17.00 5.22 -21.63
N GLY A 136 -16.51 4.33 -22.50
CA GLY A 136 -15.98 4.69 -23.81
C GLY A 136 -14.68 5.52 -23.73
N ALA A 137 -13.86 5.30 -22.70
CA ALA A 137 -12.67 6.11 -22.46
C ALA A 137 -11.55 5.38 -21.71
N ASP A 138 -10.32 5.85 -21.91
CA ASP A 138 -9.14 5.41 -21.17
C ASP A 138 -9.12 6.04 -19.77
N LEU A 139 -8.79 5.23 -18.77
CA LEU A 139 -8.69 5.67 -17.38
C LEU A 139 -7.26 6.01 -16.99
N GLY A 140 -7.13 6.75 -15.90
CA GLY A 140 -5.89 6.92 -15.16
C GLY A 140 -6.12 6.35 -13.78
N CYS A 141 -5.21 5.52 -13.27
CA CYS A 141 -5.34 5.02 -11.91
C CYS A 141 -4.02 4.98 -11.15
N LEU A 142 -4.13 5.26 -9.86
CA LEU A 142 -3.10 5.02 -8.86
C LEU A 142 -3.41 3.67 -8.19
N SER A 143 -2.56 2.67 -8.40
CA SER A 143 -2.70 1.35 -7.80
C SER A 143 -1.73 1.15 -6.64
N VAL A 144 -2.23 0.63 -5.52
CA VAL A 144 -1.47 0.35 -4.29
C VAL A 144 -1.71 -1.08 -3.86
N LEU A 145 -0.63 -1.87 -3.76
CA LEU A 145 -0.64 -3.23 -3.23
C LEU A 145 -0.62 -3.21 -1.71
N HIS A 146 -1.55 -3.95 -1.10
CA HIS A 146 -1.56 -4.32 0.31
C HIS A 146 -1.38 -5.83 0.45
N THR A 147 -0.75 -6.29 1.53
CA THR A 147 -0.52 -7.73 1.80
C THR A 147 -1.08 -8.20 3.14
N TRP A 148 -1.78 -7.35 3.89
CA TRP A 148 -2.27 -7.65 5.23
C TRP A 148 -3.75 -7.33 5.41
N GLY A 149 -4.40 -8.12 6.26
CA GLY A 149 -5.67 -7.77 6.89
C GLY A 149 -5.46 -7.02 8.21
N ARG A 150 -6.56 -6.68 8.89
CA ARG A 150 -6.51 -5.87 10.11
C ARG A 150 -5.80 -6.57 11.29
N GLN A 151 -5.80 -7.90 11.34
CA GLN A 151 -5.10 -8.75 12.33
C GLN A 151 -3.69 -9.17 11.89
N LEU A 152 -3.08 -8.48 10.92
CA LEU A 152 -1.80 -8.84 10.29
C LEU A 152 -1.79 -10.22 9.59
N GLN A 153 -2.97 -10.79 9.32
CA GLN A 153 -3.06 -11.98 8.50
C GLN A 153 -2.71 -11.66 7.05
N TYR A 154 -2.09 -12.61 6.35
CA TYR A 154 -1.73 -12.41 4.95
C TYR A 154 -2.97 -12.30 4.07
N HIS A 155 -3.15 -11.14 3.46
CA HIS A 155 -4.32 -10.82 2.65
C HIS A 155 -3.91 -9.90 1.50
N PRO A 156 -3.32 -10.44 0.42
CA PRO A 156 -2.92 -9.64 -0.74
C PRO A 156 -4.15 -9.10 -1.47
N HIS A 157 -4.20 -7.78 -1.65
CA HIS A 157 -5.24 -7.07 -2.39
C HIS A 157 -4.67 -5.79 -2.99
N VAL A 158 -5.37 -5.24 -3.99
CA VAL A 158 -4.95 -4.00 -4.66
C VAL A 158 -6.08 -2.97 -4.54
N HIS A 159 -5.72 -1.79 -4.07
CA HIS A 159 -6.57 -0.61 -4.15
C HIS A 159 -6.19 0.23 -5.37
N CYS A 160 -7.18 0.70 -6.10
CA CYS A 160 -7.03 1.64 -7.20
C CYS A 160 -7.82 2.91 -6.89
N VAL A 161 -7.14 4.06 -6.85
CA VAL A 161 -7.79 5.37 -6.83
C VAL A 161 -7.99 5.81 -8.28
N VAL A 162 -9.24 5.99 -8.67
CA VAL A 162 -9.65 6.21 -10.07
C VAL A 162 -10.53 7.45 -10.14
N PRO A 163 -10.18 8.46 -10.96
CA PRO A 163 -11.05 9.59 -11.27
C PRO A 163 -12.36 9.11 -11.91
N ALA A 164 -13.47 9.79 -11.61
CA ALA A 164 -14.79 9.54 -12.16
C ALA A 164 -14.91 10.02 -13.62
N GLY A 165 -14.09 9.43 -14.48
CA GLY A 165 -14.06 9.72 -15.90
C GLY A 165 -12.74 9.35 -16.55
N GLY A 166 -12.69 9.53 -17.86
CA GLY A 166 -11.56 9.15 -18.68
C GLY A 166 -11.42 10.00 -19.94
N LEU A 167 -10.29 9.84 -20.61
CA LEU A 167 -10.02 10.48 -21.89
C LEU A 167 -10.49 9.57 -23.02
N ARG A 168 -11.37 10.04 -23.90
CA ARG A 168 -11.79 9.29 -25.08
C ARG A 168 -10.57 8.97 -25.96
N ALA A 169 -10.64 7.90 -26.76
CA ALA A 169 -9.54 7.45 -27.60
C ALA A 169 -9.02 8.50 -28.59
N ASP A 170 -9.89 9.41 -29.06
CA ASP A 170 -9.52 10.54 -29.92
C ASP A 170 -8.74 11.64 -29.18
N GLY A 171 -8.70 11.60 -27.84
CA GLY A 171 -8.06 12.60 -27.01
C GLY A 171 -8.81 13.94 -26.97
N LEU A 172 -10.02 14.03 -27.51
CA LEU A 172 -10.76 15.28 -27.69
C LEU A 172 -11.82 15.52 -26.62
N ARG A 173 -12.20 14.48 -25.86
CA ARG A 173 -13.30 14.56 -24.90
C ARG A 173 -13.00 13.85 -23.60
N TRP A 174 -13.37 14.50 -22.49
CA TRP A 174 -13.49 13.87 -21.19
C TRP A 174 -14.86 13.19 -21.07
N CYS A 175 -14.86 11.87 -20.88
CA CYS A 175 -16.06 11.08 -20.66
C CYS A 175 -16.32 10.95 -19.15
N ARG A 176 -17.54 11.30 -18.73
CA ARG A 176 -18.00 11.16 -17.34
C ARG A 176 -18.90 9.92 -17.22
N PRO A 177 -18.97 9.27 -16.04
CA PRO A 177 -19.98 8.25 -15.79
C PRO A 177 -21.39 8.84 -15.93
N LYS A 178 -22.35 8.00 -16.31
CA LYS A 178 -23.75 8.40 -16.52
C LYS A 178 -24.47 8.78 -15.22
N SER A 179 -24.03 8.23 -14.09
CA SER A 179 -24.57 8.51 -12.75
C SER A 179 -23.42 8.58 -11.74
N PRO A 180 -23.49 9.47 -10.73
CA PRO A 180 -22.50 9.51 -9.65
C PRO A 180 -22.46 8.23 -8.79
N ASP A 181 -23.56 7.47 -8.75
CA ASP A 181 -23.65 6.25 -7.94
C ASP A 181 -23.12 5.00 -8.67
N PHE A 182 -22.82 5.13 -9.96
CA PHE A 182 -22.40 4.00 -10.80
C PHE A 182 -21.22 4.37 -11.70
N PHE A 183 -20.09 3.69 -11.49
CA PHE A 183 -18.90 3.84 -12.33
C PHE A 183 -18.66 2.63 -13.24
N LEU A 184 -18.31 1.49 -12.63
CA LEU A 184 -18.05 0.23 -13.34
C LEU A 184 -18.69 -0.93 -12.56
N PRO A 185 -19.27 -1.92 -13.26
CA PRO A 185 -19.99 -3.01 -12.59
C PRO A 185 -19.04 -3.98 -11.88
N GLN A 186 -19.16 -4.03 -10.55
CA GLN A 186 -18.33 -4.84 -9.63
C GLN A 186 -18.22 -6.31 -10.04
N ILE A 187 -19.35 -6.96 -10.38
CA ILE A 187 -19.38 -8.38 -10.77
C ILE A 187 -18.55 -8.63 -12.04
N VAL A 188 -18.64 -7.73 -13.02
CA VAL A 188 -17.90 -7.85 -14.29
C VAL A 188 -16.42 -7.57 -14.07
N LEU A 189 -16.07 -6.57 -13.24
CA LEU A 189 -14.70 -6.30 -12.83
C LEU A 189 -14.07 -7.53 -12.17
N ALA A 190 -14.75 -8.15 -11.21
CA ALA A 190 -14.25 -9.33 -10.52
C ALA A 190 -14.03 -10.52 -11.47
N ALA A 191 -14.99 -10.80 -12.35
CA ALA A 191 -14.88 -11.89 -13.32
C ALA A 191 -13.75 -11.65 -14.34
N ARG A 192 -13.62 -10.41 -14.85
CA ARG A 192 -12.55 -10.05 -15.79
C ARG A 192 -11.18 -10.07 -15.12
N PHE A 193 -11.06 -9.57 -13.89
CA PHE A 193 -9.83 -9.64 -13.11
C PHE A 193 -9.39 -11.07 -12.86
N ARG A 194 -10.30 -11.96 -12.45
CA ARG A 194 -10.03 -13.39 -12.32
C ARG A 194 -9.45 -13.98 -13.60
N ASN A 195 -10.09 -13.74 -14.73
CA ASN A 195 -9.65 -14.32 -16.02
C ASN A 195 -8.29 -13.76 -16.45
N ARG A 196 -8.08 -12.45 -16.38
CA ARG A 196 -6.81 -11.81 -16.69
C ARG A 196 -5.68 -12.30 -15.81
N LEU A 197 -5.93 -12.41 -14.51
CA LEU A 197 -4.93 -12.91 -13.57
C LEU A 197 -4.62 -14.39 -13.81
N ARG A 198 -5.62 -15.22 -14.07
CA ARG A 198 -5.41 -16.63 -14.45
C ARG A 198 -4.46 -16.74 -15.63
N THR A 199 -4.75 -16.03 -16.71
CA THR A 199 -3.91 -16.04 -17.92
C THR A 199 -2.50 -15.54 -17.62
N ALA A 200 -2.36 -14.45 -16.86
CA ALA A 200 -1.05 -13.91 -16.50
C ALA A 200 -0.21 -14.85 -15.62
N LEU A 201 -0.86 -15.70 -14.81
CA LEU A 201 -0.17 -16.64 -13.93
C LEU A 201 0.15 -17.99 -14.60
N GLN A 202 -0.54 -18.39 -15.68
CA GLN A 202 -0.30 -19.68 -16.35
C GLN A 202 1.14 -19.89 -16.84
N GLY A 203 1.84 -18.81 -17.22
CA GLY A 203 3.24 -18.86 -17.66
C GLY A 203 4.27 -18.66 -16.54
N GLN A 204 3.84 -18.61 -15.28
CA GLN A 204 4.75 -18.44 -14.14
C GLN A 204 5.23 -19.79 -13.61
N ALA A 205 6.41 -19.79 -12.98
CA ALA A 205 6.89 -20.93 -12.23
C ALA A 205 5.86 -21.40 -11.21
N ASP A 206 5.74 -22.73 -11.05
CA ASP A 206 4.84 -23.38 -10.09
C ASP A 206 3.36 -22.99 -10.20
N ALA A 207 2.92 -22.47 -11.35
CA ALA A 207 1.52 -22.11 -11.57
C ALA A 207 0.56 -23.31 -11.40
N SER A 208 1.05 -24.52 -11.64
CA SER A 208 0.32 -25.78 -11.40
C SER A 208 -0.01 -26.02 -9.92
N GLN A 209 0.70 -25.39 -8.98
CA GLN A 209 0.41 -25.47 -7.55
C GLN A 209 -0.81 -24.63 -7.14
N ILE A 210 -1.33 -23.75 -8.02
CA ILE A 210 -2.52 -22.96 -7.74
C ILE A 210 -3.75 -23.88 -7.82
N PRO A 211 -4.54 -24.03 -6.75
CA PRO A 211 -5.71 -24.92 -6.78
C PRO A 211 -6.72 -24.50 -7.85
N VAL A 212 -7.14 -25.43 -8.71
CA VAL A 212 -8.07 -25.15 -9.82
C VAL A 212 -9.38 -24.52 -9.36
N LEU A 213 -9.86 -24.89 -8.15
CA LEU A 213 -11.08 -24.36 -7.54
C LEU A 213 -11.05 -22.84 -7.33
N VAL A 214 -9.87 -22.23 -7.15
CA VAL A 214 -9.69 -20.77 -7.03
C VAL A 214 -10.27 -20.03 -8.25
N TRP A 215 -10.22 -20.65 -9.43
CA TRP A 215 -10.72 -20.07 -10.67
C TRP A 215 -12.22 -20.28 -10.88
N ARG A 216 -12.85 -21.19 -10.12
CA ARG A 216 -14.28 -21.52 -10.22
C ARG A 216 -15.14 -20.75 -9.21
N GLN A 217 -14.57 -20.31 -8.10
CA GLN A 217 -15.29 -19.55 -7.08
C GLN A 217 -15.63 -18.11 -7.51
N LYS A 218 -16.51 -17.46 -6.75
CA LYS A 218 -16.83 -16.03 -6.86
C LYS A 218 -15.65 -15.18 -6.38
N TRP A 219 -15.25 -14.21 -7.19
CA TRP A 219 -14.25 -13.20 -6.86
C TRP A 219 -14.94 -11.90 -6.49
N VAL A 220 -14.22 -11.02 -5.78
CA VAL A 220 -14.76 -9.73 -5.31
C VAL A 220 -13.90 -8.60 -5.85
N ALA A 221 -14.58 -7.63 -6.45
CA ALA A 221 -14.06 -6.30 -6.73
C ALA A 221 -15.07 -5.31 -6.15
N ASP A 222 -14.63 -4.50 -5.20
CA ASP A 222 -15.47 -3.49 -4.55
C ASP A 222 -15.23 -2.12 -5.18
N VAL A 223 -16.29 -1.35 -5.42
CA VAL A 223 -16.21 -0.03 -6.06
C VAL A 223 -16.94 0.97 -5.16
N GLN A 224 -16.18 1.86 -4.53
CA GLN A 224 -16.70 2.83 -3.56
C GLN A 224 -16.48 4.27 -4.04
N PRO A 225 -17.51 5.14 -4.06
CA PRO A 225 -17.31 6.56 -4.26
C PRO A 225 -16.56 7.16 -3.06
N VAL A 226 -15.59 8.04 -3.33
CA VAL A 226 -14.72 8.63 -2.29
C VAL A 226 -14.57 10.15 -2.43
N GLY A 227 -15.60 10.82 -2.96
CA GLY A 227 -15.66 12.27 -3.10
C GLY A 227 -14.49 12.80 -3.95
N SER A 228 -13.73 13.76 -3.45
CA SER A 228 -12.55 14.32 -4.13
C SER A 228 -11.34 13.37 -4.21
N GLY A 229 -11.41 12.19 -3.60
CA GLY A 229 -10.29 11.24 -3.54
C GLY A 229 -9.26 11.56 -2.44
N GLU A 230 -9.32 12.72 -1.80
CA GLU A 230 -8.40 13.09 -0.72
C GLU A 230 -8.41 12.09 0.45
N THR A 231 -9.59 11.67 0.89
CA THR A 231 -9.73 10.71 2.00
C THR A 231 -9.16 9.35 1.62
N ALA A 232 -9.32 8.93 0.36
CA ALA A 232 -8.71 7.69 -0.13
C ALA A 232 -7.17 7.80 -0.19
N LEU A 233 -6.62 8.95 -0.62
CA LEU A 233 -5.17 9.18 -0.59
C LEU A 233 -4.61 9.20 0.84
N LYS A 234 -5.29 9.87 1.79
CA LYS A 234 -4.94 9.89 3.21
C LYS A 234 -5.02 8.49 3.84
N TYR A 235 -6.02 7.70 3.44
CA TYR A 235 -6.13 6.31 3.85
C TYR A 235 -4.92 5.52 3.35
N LEU A 236 -4.64 5.54 2.04
CA LEU A 236 -3.57 4.74 1.42
C LEU A 236 -2.16 5.16 1.84
N SER A 237 -1.92 6.44 2.14
CA SER A 237 -0.58 6.91 2.53
C SER A 237 -0.05 6.25 3.79
N ALA A 238 -0.93 5.88 4.71
CA ALA A 238 -0.55 5.10 5.89
C ALA A 238 0.06 3.75 5.50
N TYR A 239 -0.35 3.15 4.39
CA TYR A 239 0.08 1.83 3.92
C TYR A 239 1.29 1.88 2.98
N VAL A 240 1.49 3.00 2.27
CA VAL A 240 2.64 3.17 1.35
C VAL A 240 3.94 3.27 2.14
N TYR A 241 3.95 4.06 3.20
CA TYR A 241 5.16 4.45 3.93
C TYR A 241 5.25 3.95 5.36
N ARG A 242 4.13 3.51 5.96
CA ARG A 242 4.18 2.83 7.27
C ARG A 242 4.08 1.32 7.08
N THR A 243 4.60 0.61 8.06
CA THR A 243 4.44 -0.84 8.22
C THR A 243 2.98 -1.20 8.53
N ALA A 244 2.62 -2.46 8.33
CA ALA A 244 1.32 -3.03 8.68
C ALA A 244 0.94 -2.81 10.15
N LEU A 245 1.93 -2.54 11.02
CA LEU A 245 1.75 -2.33 12.44
C LEU A 245 2.29 -0.96 12.87
N GLY A 246 1.40 -0.03 13.23
CA GLY A 246 1.79 1.21 13.89
C GLY A 246 2.36 0.94 15.29
N ALA A 247 3.34 1.73 15.72
CA ALA A 247 4.07 1.50 16.98
C ALA A 247 3.15 1.34 18.20
N GLN A 248 2.05 2.07 18.26
CA GLN A 248 1.10 2.06 19.39
C GLN A 248 0.15 0.85 19.41
N ARG A 249 0.29 -0.09 18.47
CA ARG A 249 -0.60 -1.25 18.37
C ARG A 249 -0.14 -2.44 19.22
N ILE A 250 1.15 -2.54 19.54
CA ILE A 250 1.67 -3.58 20.43
C ILE A 250 1.39 -3.14 21.87
N LEU A 251 0.72 -3.99 22.63
CA LEU A 251 0.26 -3.68 23.97
C LEU A 251 1.11 -4.39 25.02
N ASP A 252 1.43 -5.67 24.79
CA ASP A 252 2.11 -6.52 25.77
C ASP A 252 2.99 -7.60 25.12
N ASP A 253 3.96 -8.08 25.90
CA ASP A 253 4.88 -9.19 25.61
C ASP A 253 5.18 -9.92 26.92
N ALA A 254 4.34 -10.92 27.22
CA ALA A 254 4.36 -11.70 28.46
C ALA A 254 4.10 -13.18 28.14
N ASP A 255 4.73 -14.09 28.90
CA ASP A 255 4.52 -15.53 28.80
C ASP A 255 4.68 -16.12 27.38
N GLY A 256 5.56 -15.53 26.58
CA GLY A 256 5.80 -15.93 25.18
C GLY A 256 4.70 -15.50 24.19
N LEU A 257 3.73 -14.71 24.65
CA LEU A 257 2.63 -14.16 23.85
C LEU A 257 2.83 -12.66 23.60
N ILE A 258 2.56 -12.24 22.37
CA ILE A 258 2.50 -10.83 21.97
C ILE A 258 1.04 -10.43 21.81
N THR A 259 0.62 -9.43 22.58
CA THR A 259 -0.73 -8.85 22.48
C THR A 259 -0.69 -7.56 21.67
N PHE A 260 -1.55 -7.46 20.67
CA PHE A 260 -1.70 -6.24 19.88
C PHE A 260 -3.16 -5.92 19.56
N LYS A 261 -3.47 -4.64 19.39
CA LYS A 261 -4.82 -4.19 19.00
C LYS A 261 -5.01 -4.12 17.50
N TYR A 262 -6.23 -4.41 17.06
CA TYR A 262 -6.70 -4.24 15.69
C TYR A 262 -8.11 -3.65 15.70
N LYS A 263 -8.50 -2.99 14.61
CA LYS A 263 -9.85 -2.47 14.44
C LYS A 263 -10.68 -3.54 13.73
N ASP A 264 -11.78 -4.04 14.26
CA ASP A 264 -12.57 -5.07 13.58
C ASP A 264 -13.37 -4.48 12.40
N SER A 265 -13.54 -5.25 11.32
CA SER A 265 -14.18 -4.77 10.09
C SER A 265 -15.70 -4.76 10.14
N GLN A 266 -16.32 -5.57 11.00
CA GLN A 266 -17.78 -5.66 11.13
C GLN A 266 -18.31 -4.53 12.00
N ASP A 267 -17.71 -4.31 13.18
CA ASP A 267 -18.21 -3.33 14.16
C ASP A 267 -17.42 -2.01 14.20
N GLN A 268 -16.28 -1.93 13.50
CA GLN A 268 -15.37 -0.78 13.51
C GLN A 268 -14.83 -0.41 14.91
N ARG A 269 -14.79 -1.34 15.86
CA ARG A 269 -14.26 -1.16 17.23
C ARG A 269 -12.85 -1.71 17.36
N TRP A 270 -12.12 -1.26 18.37
CA TRP A 270 -10.79 -1.78 18.69
C TRP A 270 -10.92 -3.05 19.53
N HIS A 271 -10.24 -4.10 19.08
CA HIS A 271 -10.14 -5.40 19.73
C HIS A 271 -8.68 -5.76 19.95
N THR A 272 -8.40 -6.71 20.85
CA THR A 272 -7.06 -7.23 21.12
C THR A 272 -6.92 -8.66 20.64
N LEU A 273 -5.71 -9.04 20.23
CA LEU A 273 -5.35 -10.40 19.86
C LEU A 273 -4.00 -10.74 20.48
N SER A 274 -3.92 -11.89 21.14
CA SER A 274 -2.68 -12.47 21.66
C SER A 274 -2.29 -13.67 20.80
N VAL A 275 -1.04 -13.72 20.35
CA VAL A 275 -0.47 -14.84 19.59
C VAL A 275 0.94 -15.13 20.11
N SER A 276 1.49 -16.31 19.85
CA SER A 276 2.89 -16.58 20.18
C SER A 276 3.83 -15.58 19.50
N ALA A 277 4.97 -15.30 20.12
CA ALA A 277 5.98 -14.42 19.54
C ALA A 277 6.41 -14.88 18.14
N GLN A 278 6.53 -16.20 17.93
CA GLN A 278 6.86 -16.77 16.62
C GLN A 278 5.79 -16.47 15.57
N GLU A 279 4.51 -16.61 15.91
CA GLU A 279 3.40 -16.29 15.01
C GLU A 279 3.34 -14.78 14.73
N PHE A 280 3.60 -13.94 15.73
CA PHE A 280 3.68 -12.49 15.55
C PHE A 280 4.81 -12.10 14.58
N LEU A 281 6.02 -12.63 14.77
CA LEU A 281 7.16 -12.39 13.88
C LEU A 281 6.85 -12.89 12.46
N ARG A 282 6.28 -14.09 12.31
CA ARG A 282 5.85 -14.63 11.01
C ARG A 282 4.84 -13.71 10.31
N ARG A 283 3.83 -13.23 11.05
CA ARG A 283 2.82 -12.29 10.54
C ARG A 283 3.42 -10.95 10.15
N PHE A 284 4.39 -10.44 10.89
CA PHE A 284 5.07 -9.20 10.55
C PHE A 284 5.93 -9.34 9.29
N LEU A 285 6.79 -10.36 9.25
CA LEU A 285 7.82 -10.50 8.21
C LEU A 285 7.24 -10.74 6.82
N GLN A 286 6.13 -11.46 6.69
CA GLN A 286 5.46 -11.69 5.40
C GLN A 286 4.98 -10.40 4.70
N HIS A 287 4.95 -9.26 5.39
CA HIS A 287 4.62 -7.96 4.81
C HIS A 287 5.85 -7.17 4.34
N VAL A 288 7.06 -7.68 4.59
CA VAL A 288 8.31 -7.13 4.08
C VAL A 288 8.44 -7.49 2.60
N LEU A 289 8.23 -6.51 1.74
CA LEU A 289 8.28 -6.68 0.29
C LEU A 289 9.70 -7.00 -0.22
N PRO A 290 9.83 -7.68 -1.38
CA PRO A 290 11.12 -7.90 -2.03
C PRO A 290 11.88 -6.59 -2.27
N LYS A 291 13.22 -6.65 -2.21
CA LYS A 291 14.08 -5.51 -2.55
C LYS A 291 13.73 -4.97 -3.94
N GLY A 292 13.56 -3.65 -4.03
CA GLY A 292 13.23 -2.95 -5.27
C GLY A 292 11.76 -3.04 -5.71
N PHE A 293 10.90 -3.77 -4.99
CA PHE A 293 9.50 -3.88 -5.38
C PHE A 293 8.74 -2.56 -5.16
N GLN A 294 8.13 -2.05 -6.24
CA GLN A 294 7.27 -0.88 -6.23
C GLN A 294 5.81 -1.31 -5.98
N ARG A 295 5.34 -1.06 -4.76
CA ARG A 295 3.94 -1.37 -4.36
C ARG A 295 2.92 -0.35 -4.85
N VAL A 296 3.39 0.85 -5.20
CA VAL A 296 2.59 1.94 -5.77
C VAL A 296 2.95 2.06 -7.24
N ARG A 297 1.95 2.07 -8.10
CA ARG A 297 2.12 2.23 -9.54
C ARG A 297 1.04 3.13 -10.10
N TYR A 298 1.38 3.80 -11.20
CA TYR A 298 0.46 4.67 -11.93
C TYR A 298 0.24 4.08 -13.31
N TYR A 299 -1.01 3.99 -13.72
CA TYR A 299 -1.41 3.36 -14.99
C TYR A 299 -2.29 4.29 -15.82
N GLY A 300 -2.38 3.96 -17.11
CA GLY A 300 -3.11 4.76 -18.09
C GLY A 300 -2.53 6.17 -18.19
N TRP A 301 -3.38 7.18 -18.28
CA TRP A 301 -2.92 8.56 -18.41
C TRP A 301 -2.35 9.17 -17.12
N LEU A 302 -2.40 8.47 -15.97
CA LEU A 302 -1.62 8.83 -14.78
C LEU A 302 -0.18 8.29 -14.81
N SER A 303 0.16 7.44 -15.78
CA SER A 303 1.54 6.96 -15.97
C SER A 303 2.51 8.13 -16.14
N PRO A 304 3.72 8.08 -15.56
CA PRO A 304 4.73 9.13 -15.74
C PRO A 304 5.09 9.39 -17.21
N ALA A 305 4.93 8.40 -18.08
CA ALA A 305 5.19 8.51 -19.51
C ALA A 305 4.02 9.14 -20.31
N ALA A 306 2.87 9.40 -19.68
CA ALA A 306 1.66 9.88 -20.35
C ALA A 306 1.48 11.41 -20.22
N THR A 307 2.57 12.17 -20.22
CA THR A 307 2.59 13.63 -19.99
C THR A 307 1.67 14.40 -20.95
N THR A 308 1.70 14.09 -22.24
CA THR A 308 0.83 14.72 -23.25
C THR A 308 -0.65 14.47 -22.96
N ARG A 309 -1.01 13.23 -22.60
CA ARG A 309 -2.40 12.88 -22.25
C ARG A 309 -2.83 13.58 -20.97
N TRP A 310 -1.94 13.68 -19.98
CA TRP A 310 -2.20 14.42 -18.75
C TRP A 310 -2.46 15.91 -19.01
N GLN A 311 -1.61 16.58 -19.80
CA GLN A 311 -1.81 17.98 -20.20
C GLN A 311 -3.13 18.18 -20.95
N ARG A 312 -3.48 17.24 -21.84
CA ARG A 312 -4.76 17.27 -22.56
C ARG A 312 -5.95 17.20 -21.62
N ILE A 313 -5.90 16.34 -20.61
CA ILE A 313 -6.96 16.21 -19.59
C ILE A 313 -7.09 17.49 -18.78
N LEU A 314 -5.96 18.09 -18.37
CA LEU A 314 -5.97 19.38 -17.66
C LEU A 314 -6.66 20.46 -18.50
N ALA A 315 -6.33 20.57 -19.79
CA ALA A 315 -6.96 21.53 -20.69
C ALA A 315 -8.47 21.26 -20.90
N LEU A 316 -8.87 20.00 -21.07
CA LEU A 316 -10.29 19.62 -21.23
C LEU A 316 -11.13 19.86 -19.97
N LEU A 317 -10.49 19.85 -18.80
CA LEU A 317 -11.14 20.12 -17.51
C LEU A 317 -10.97 21.58 -17.05
N ASP A 318 -10.31 22.41 -17.84
CA ASP A 318 -9.92 23.79 -17.46
C ASP A 318 -9.27 23.83 -16.07
N TRP A 319 -8.37 22.87 -15.81
CA TRP A 319 -7.77 22.66 -14.50
C TRP A 319 -6.29 23.02 -14.47
N HIS A 320 -5.94 23.95 -13.58
CA HIS A 320 -4.57 24.36 -13.34
C HIS A 320 -4.12 23.86 -11.96
N PRO A 321 -3.42 22.71 -11.88
CA PRO A 321 -2.94 22.20 -10.60
C PRO A 321 -1.94 23.19 -10.00
N SER A 322 -2.11 23.48 -8.71
CA SER A 322 -1.18 24.36 -8.00
C SER A 322 0.25 23.83 -8.10
N SER A 323 1.22 24.73 -8.28
CA SER A 323 2.63 24.36 -8.21
C SER A 323 2.94 23.73 -6.86
N LEU A 324 3.84 22.74 -6.85
CA LEU A 324 4.40 22.25 -5.61
C LEU A 324 4.99 23.44 -4.84
N PRO A 325 4.55 23.72 -3.60
CA PRO A 325 5.30 24.63 -2.77
C PRO A 325 6.72 24.05 -2.62
N PRO A 326 7.76 24.91 -2.54
CA PRO A 326 9.11 24.44 -2.29
C PRO A 326 9.10 23.52 -1.06
N THR A 327 9.85 22.42 -1.12
CA THR A 327 9.94 21.49 0.01
C THR A 327 10.36 22.31 1.23
N PRO A 328 9.51 22.43 2.28
CA PRO A 328 9.90 23.18 3.46
C PRO A 328 11.17 22.53 4.03
N PRO A 329 12.09 23.31 4.61
CA PRO A 329 13.21 22.73 5.31
C PRO A 329 12.68 21.71 6.35
N PRO A 330 13.44 20.64 6.63
CA PRO A 330 13.03 19.69 7.66
C PRO A 330 12.66 20.47 8.92
N PRO A 331 11.51 20.16 9.55
CA PRO A 331 11.07 20.90 10.73
C PRO A 331 12.20 20.89 11.75
N PRO A 332 12.50 22.02 12.41
CA PRO A 332 13.47 22.03 13.49
C PRO A 332 13.06 20.97 14.50
N SER A 333 14.03 20.21 14.98
CA SER A 333 13.79 19.19 15.99
C SER A 333 13.12 19.85 17.19
N LEU A 334 11.92 19.36 17.55
CA LEU A 334 11.12 19.91 18.63
C LEU A 334 11.86 19.75 19.96
N CYS A 335 11.76 20.76 20.83
CA CYS A 335 12.18 20.64 22.22
C CYS A 335 11.48 19.40 22.83
N PRO A 336 12.22 18.46 23.44
CA PRO A 336 11.62 17.29 24.09
C PRO A 336 10.87 17.62 25.39
N HIS A 337 10.81 18.90 25.77
CA HIS A 337 10.11 19.43 26.96
C HIS A 337 8.95 20.32 26.53
#